data_AF-A0AAW8KHY7-F1
#
_entry.id   AF-A0AAW8KHY7-F1
#
_cell.length_a   1.000
_cell.length_b   1.000
_cell.length_c   1.000
_cell.angle_alpha   90.00
_cell.angle_beta   90.00
_cell.angle_gamma   90.00
#
_symmetry.space_group_name_H-M   'P 1'
#
loop_
_entity.id
_entity.type
_entity.pdbx_description
1 polymer ?
#
loop_
_entity_poly.entity_id
_entity_poly.type
_entity_poly.pdbx_seq_one_letter_code
_entity_poly.pdbx_strand_id
1 'polypeptide(L)'
;MEVKRTIKVNTDQFEVGDVIKFKLADGEKVQARAVKQTSIGMLFVLVDCLAKEYPMFKSMEDMTEDYFTYENSDLRKALNGEILARFPEEIRSRMVALNGHGDLLRIPTEREIF
;
A
#
# COMPACT_ATOMS: atom_id res chain seq x y z
N MET A 1 14.46 1.59 33.13
CA MET A 1 13.42 2.57 32.77
C MET A 1 13.43 2.69 31.26
N GLU A 2 12.32 2.41 30.59
CA GLU A 2 12.23 2.46 29.13
C GLU A 2 11.60 3.78 28.69
N VAL A 3 12.15 4.40 27.63
CA VAL A 3 11.68 5.68 27.09
C VAL A 3 11.47 5.52 25.60
N LYS A 4 10.24 5.74 25.14
CA LYS A 4 9.92 5.87 23.70
C LYS A 4 9.99 7.34 23.31
N ARG A 5 10.77 7.67 22.29
CA ARG A 5 10.87 9.02 21.73
C ARG A 5 10.41 9.00 20.27
N THR A 6 9.58 9.96 19.89
CA THR A 6 9.23 10.20 18.49
C THR A 6 10.13 11.29 17.94
N ILE A 7 10.89 10.99 16.90
CA ILE A 7 11.79 11.93 16.22
C ILE A 7 11.24 12.17 14.82
N LYS A 8 11.30 13.41 14.34
CA LYS A 8 11.01 13.75 12.93
C LYS A 8 12.33 14.05 12.24
N VAL A 9 12.62 13.34 11.16
CA VAL A 9 13.86 13.48 10.39
C VAL A 9 13.48 13.70 8.92
N ASN A 10 14.22 14.56 8.23
CA ASN A 10 14.14 14.68 6.77
C ASN A 10 15.22 13.78 6.17
N THR A 11 14.80 12.66 5.57
CA THR A 11 15.68 11.59 5.09
C THR A 11 15.01 10.84 3.94
N ASP A 12 15.80 10.25 3.06
CA ASP A 12 15.40 9.27 2.05
C ASP A 12 15.76 7.83 2.44
N GLN A 13 16.42 7.65 3.58
CA GLN A 13 16.74 6.36 4.19
C GLN A 13 15.72 6.03 5.29
N PHE A 14 15.14 4.83 5.21
CA PHE A 14 14.08 4.37 6.11
C PHE A 14 14.50 3.13 6.87
N GLU A 15 14.04 3.01 8.11
CA GLU A 15 14.20 1.85 8.97
C GLU A 15 12.86 1.19 9.26
N VAL A 16 12.87 -0.10 9.60
CA VAL A 16 11.66 -0.81 10.01
C VAL A 16 11.07 -0.13 11.25
N GLY A 17 9.80 0.27 11.15
CA GLY A 17 9.09 1.01 12.18
C GLY A 17 8.87 2.48 11.86
N ASP A 18 9.61 3.06 10.91
CA ASP A 18 9.40 4.44 10.46
C ASP A 18 8.00 4.64 9.92
N VAL A 19 7.43 5.81 10.18
CA VAL A 19 6.11 6.20 9.70
C VAL A 19 6.21 7.48 8.87
N ILE A 20 5.86 7.38 7.60
CA ILE A 20 5.73 8.52 6.70
C ILE A 20 4.28 8.99 6.66
N LYS A 21 4.08 10.30 6.58
CA LYS A 21 2.75 10.92 6.45
C LYS A 21 2.72 11.74 5.18
N PHE A 22 1.71 11.53 4.36
CA PHE A 22 1.53 12.26 3.11
C PHE A 22 0.06 12.44 2.78
N LYS A 23 -0.20 13.26 1.77
CA LYS A 23 -1.54 13.55 1.29
C LYS A 23 -1.71 12.92 -0.09
N LEU A 24 -2.79 12.19 -0.30
CA LEU A 24 -3.21 11.76 -1.64
C LEU A 24 -3.69 12.98 -2.45
N ALA A 25 -3.75 12.82 -3.77
CA ALA A 25 -4.08 13.89 -4.72
C ALA A 25 -5.47 14.53 -4.46
N ASP A 26 -6.41 13.76 -3.91
CA ASP A 26 -7.75 14.22 -3.51
C ASP A 26 -7.80 14.87 -2.13
N GLY A 27 -6.67 14.92 -1.43
CA GLY A 27 -6.55 15.53 -0.12
C GLY A 27 -6.70 14.57 1.06
N GLU A 28 -6.94 13.28 0.83
CA GLU A 28 -6.97 12.29 1.91
C GLU A 28 -5.57 12.21 2.57
N LYS A 29 -5.52 12.35 3.90
CA LYS A 29 -4.26 12.23 4.67
C LYS A 29 -4.07 10.78 5.05
N VAL A 30 -2.93 10.21 4.65
CA VAL A 30 -2.60 8.82 4.93
C VAL A 30 -1.24 8.71 5.61
N GLN A 31 -1.04 7.60 6.31
CA GLN A 31 0.22 7.26 6.94
C GLN A 31 0.64 5.87 6.51
N ALA A 32 1.92 5.68 6.22
CA ALA A 32 2.48 4.39 5.87
C ALA A 32 3.64 4.05 6.81
N ARG A 33 3.66 2.82 7.31
CA ARG A 33 4.71 2.31 8.17
C ARG A 33 5.64 1.40 7.38
N ALA A 34 6.94 1.60 7.53
CA ALA A 34 7.96 0.67 7.05
C ALA A 34 7.89 -0.62 7.86
N VAL A 35 7.57 -1.74 7.22
CA VAL A 35 7.36 -3.03 7.92
C VAL A 35 8.46 -4.04 7.64
N LYS A 36 9.18 -3.92 6.53
CA LYS A 36 10.19 -4.90 6.13
C LYS A 36 11.18 -4.36 5.12
N GLN A 37 12.47 -4.50 5.40
CA GLN A 37 13.51 -4.33 4.39
C GLN A 37 13.54 -5.56 3.47
N THR A 38 13.51 -5.33 2.16
CA THR A 38 13.65 -6.35 1.11
C THR A 38 14.93 -6.12 0.30
N SER A 39 15.26 -7.03 -0.61
CA SER A 39 16.40 -6.88 -1.52
C SER A 39 16.23 -5.75 -2.53
N ILE A 40 15.00 -5.29 -2.78
CA ILE A 40 14.67 -4.27 -3.79
C ILE A 40 14.21 -2.93 -3.18
N GLY A 41 14.11 -2.85 -1.85
CA GLY A 41 13.67 -1.63 -1.16
C GLY A 41 12.96 -1.91 0.16
N MET A 42 12.39 -0.86 0.75
CA MET A 42 11.59 -0.95 1.97
C MET A 42 10.12 -1.16 1.63
N LEU A 43 9.50 -2.16 2.26
CA LEU A 43 8.06 -2.37 2.15
C LEU A 43 7.33 -1.49 3.16
N PHE A 44 6.31 -0.77 2.67
CA PHE A 44 5.42 0.06 3.47
C PHE A 44 4.00 -0.49 3.47
N VAL A 45 3.33 -0.37 4.60
CA VAL A 45 1.89 -0.69 4.77
C VAL A 45 1.18 0.55 5.26
N LEU A 46 0.05 0.90 4.64
CA LEU A 46 -0.82 1.96 5.16
C LEU A 46 -1.34 1.53 6.54
N VAL A 47 -1.17 2.39 7.54
CA VAL A 47 -1.62 2.09 8.92
C VAL A 47 -3.11 2.36 9.11
N ASP A 48 -3.68 3.21 8.26
CA ASP A 48 -5.08 3.59 8.24
C ASP A 48 -5.72 3.06 6.94
N CYS A 49 -6.99 2.64 7.01
CA CYS A 49 -7.78 2.30 5.82
C CYS A 49 -8.02 3.55 4.96
N LEU A 50 -8.16 3.35 3.64
CA LEU A 50 -8.67 4.41 2.77
C LEU A 50 -10.11 4.76 3.16
N ALA A 51 -10.48 6.03 3.02
CA ALA A 51 -11.82 6.52 3.36
C ALA A 51 -12.93 5.89 2.50
N LYS A 52 -12.61 5.53 1.26
CA LYS A 52 -13.51 4.79 0.35
C LYS A 52 -13.24 3.29 0.48
N GLU A 53 -14.31 2.52 0.63
CA GLU A 53 -14.27 1.07 0.55
C GLU A 53 -14.17 0.59 -0.90
N TYR A 54 -13.41 -0.49 -1.10
CA TYR A 54 -13.23 -1.13 -2.39
C TYR A 54 -13.54 -2.62 -2.26
N PRO A 55 -14.67 -3.10 -2.82
CA PRO A 55 -14.99 -4.51 -2.76
C PRO A 55 -14.00 -5.31 -3.61
N MET A 56 -13.75 -6.57 -3.22
CA MET A 56 -12.89 -7.47 -4.01
C MET A 56 -13.45 -7.69 -5.43
N PHE A 57 -14.78 -7.87 -5.52
CA PHE A 57 -15.53 -7.99 -6.77
C PHE A 57 -16.77 -7.10 -6.67
N LYS A 58 -17.06 -6.31 -7.72
CA LYS A 58 -18.24 -5.42 -7.75
C LYS A 58 -19.54 -6.15 -8.06
N SER A 59 -19.46 -7.25 -8.79
CA SER A 59 -20.57 -8.12 -9.11
C SER A 59 -20.13 -9.58 -9.02
N MET A 60 -21.04 -10.45 -8.61
CA MET A 60 -20.88 -11.91 -8.71
C MET A 60 -21.70 -12.50 -9.87
N GLU A 61 -22.50 -11.67 -10.54
CA GLU A 61 -23.28 -12.06 -11.71
C GLU A 61 -22.29 -12.23 -12.88
N ASP A 62 -22.29 -13.41 -13.50
CA ASP A 62 -21.46 -13.82 -14.67
C ASP A 62 -20.08 -14.45 -14.41
N MET A 63 -19.70 -14.83 -13.18
CA MET A 63 -18.37 -15.41 -12.90
C MET A 63 -18.42 -16.87 -12.42
N THR A 64 -17.69 -17.75 -13.11
CA THR A 64 -17.45 -19.15 -12.69
C THR A 64 -16.46 -19.21 -11.52
N GLU A 65 -16.45 -20.29 -10.73
CA GLU A 65 -15.57 -20.45 -9.55
C GLU A 65 -14.08 -20.16 -9.85
N ASP A 66 -13.62 -20.55 -11.05
CA ASP A 66 -12.24 -20.37 -11.52
C ASP A 66 -11.86 -18.88 -11.74
N TYR A 67 -12.83 -17.97 -11.74
CA TYR A 67 -12.62 -16.53 -11.94
C TYR A 67 -12.39 -15.75 -10.64
N PHE A 68 -12.66 -16.35 -9.47
CA PHE A 68 -12.52 -15.69 -8.16
C PHE A 68 -11.06 -15.71 -7.65
N THR A 69 -10.16 -15.09 -8.40
CA THR A 69 -8.76 -14.90 -7.99
C THR A 69 -8.46 -13.44 -7.67
N TYR A 70 -7.44 -13.19 -6.86
CA TYR A 70 -6.97 -11.82 -6.60
C TYR A 70 -6.52 -11.13 -7.89
N GLU A 71 -5.89 -11.89 -8.79
CA GLU A 71 -5.36 -11.44 -10.06
C GLU A 71 -6.45 -10.83 -10.96
N ASN A 72 -7.65 -11.43 -10.93
CA ASN A 72 -8.82 -11.01 -11.70
C ASN A 72 -9.73 -10.01 -10.97
N SER A 73 -9.48 -9.79 -9.68
CA SER A 73 -10.33 -8.99 -8.80
C SER A 73 -10.41 -7.51 -9.22
N ASP A 74 -11.57 -6.90 -9.00
CA ASP A 74 -11.76 -5.46 -9.18
C ASP A 74 -10.93 -4.64 -8.20
N LEU A 75 -10.66 -5.20 -7.02
CA LEU A 75 -9.79 -4.59 -6.03
C LEU A 75 -8.34 -4.47 -6.52
N ARG A 76 -7.76 -5.51 -7.14
CA ARG A 76 -6.40 -5.42 -7.71
C ARG A 76 -6.33 -4.35 -8.80
N LYS A 77 -7.36 -4.26 -9.65
CA LYS A 77 -7.47 -3.21 -10.68
C LYS A 77 -7.57 -1.81 -10.06
N ALA A 78 -8.35 -1.67 -8.99
CA ALA A 78 -8.46 -0.40 -8.27
C ALA A 78 -7.15 -0.01 -7.60
N LEU A 79 -6.48 -0.96 -6.91
CA LEU A 79 -5.19 -0.76 -6.26
C LEU A 79 -4.14 -0.24 -7.23
N ASN A 80 -3.93 -0.91 -8.36
CA ASN A 80 -2.90 -0.54 -9.34
C ASN A 80 -3.39 0.42 -10.44
N GLY A 81 -4.60 0.97 -10.29
CA GLY A 81 -5.22 1.93 -11.19
C GLY A 81 -5.61 3.20 -10.44
N GLU A 82 -6.89 3.32 -10.08
CA GLU A 82 -7.45 4.55 -9.49
C GLU A 82 -6.82 4.91 -8.13
N ILE A 83 -6.44 3.94 -7.30
CA ILE A 83 -5.82 4.18 -6.00
C ILE A 83 -4.37 4.63 -6.19
N LEU A 84 -3.57 3.90 -6.97
CA LEU A 84 -2.20 4.26 -7.29
C LEU A 84 -2.10 5.65 -7.94
N ALA A 85 -3.06 6.02 -8.80
CA ALA A 85 -3.09 7.33 -9.46
C ALA A 85 -3.23 8.51 -8.47
N ARG A 86 -3.74 8.26 -7.26
CA ARG A 86 -3.88 9.26 -6.20
C ARG A 86 -2.58 9.50 -5.42
N PHE A 87 -1.57 8.64 -5.55
CA PHE A 87 -0.30 8.84 -4.87
C PHE A 87 0.47 10.02 -5.47
N PRO A 88 1.11 10.87 -4.65
CA PRO A 88 1.99 11.94 -5.14
C PRO A 88 3.10 11.40 -6.05
N GLU A 89 3.46 12.18 -7.08
CA GLU A 89 4.54 11.87 -8.03
C GLU A 89 5.86 11.55 -7.31
N GLU A 90 6.19 12.31 -6.26
CA GLU A 90 7.37 12.11 -5.40
C GLU A 90 7.46 10.70 -4.83
N ILE A 91 6.32 10.11 -4.43
CA ILE A 91 6.26 8.77 -3.87
C ILE A 91 6.22 7.76 -5.00
N ARG A 92 5.31 7.95 -5.98
CA ARG A 92 5.09 7.02 -7.07
C ARG A 92 6.35 6.76 -7.89
N SER A 93 7.16 7.79 -8.15
CA SER A 93 8.44 7.69 -8.88
C SER A 93 9.49 6.83 -8.17
N ARG A 94 9.33 6.57 -6.86
CA ARG A 94 10.24 5.75 -6.05
C ARG A 94 9.70 4.35 -5.79
N MET A 95 8.46 4.05 -6.20
CA MET A 95 7.86 2.74 -5.98
C MET A 95 8.46 1.71 -6.94
N VAL A 96 8.57 0.48 -6.46
CA VAL A 96 9.09 -0.67 -7.23
C VAL A 96 8.05 -1.77 -7.18
N ALA A 97 7.96 -2.55 -8.27
CA ALA A 97 7.02 -3.67 -8.37
C ALA A 97 7.24 -4.69 -7.25
N LEU A 98 6.14 -5.07 -6.60
CA LEU A 98 6.10 -6.03 -5.49
C LEU A 98 6.10 -7.48 -5.98
N ASN A 99 5.76 -7.71 -7.25
CA ASN A 99 5.65 -9.04 -7.85
C ASN A 99 5.99 -9.01 -9.35
N GLY A 100 6.04 -10.20 -9.97
CA GLY A 100 6.29 -10.34 -11.41
C GLY A 100 5.17 -9.81 -12.32
N HIS A 101 4.02 -9.42 -11.76
CA HIS A 101 2.91 -8.82 -12.50
C HIS A 101 2.99 -7.29 -12.58
N GLY A 102 4.00 -6.67 -11.95
CA GLY A 102 4.21 -5.22 -11.99
C GLY A 102 3.37 -4.45 -10.98
N ASP A 103 2.76 -5.11 -10.00
CA ASP A 103 1.91 -4.43 -9.00
C ASP A 103 2.77 -3.55 -8.08
N LEU A 104 2.39 -2.28 -7.94
CA LEU A 104 3.01 -1.34 -6.99
C LEU A 104 2.25 -1.32 -5.65
N LEU A 105 0.97 -1.71 -5.67
CA LEU A 105 0.12 -1.82 -4.48
C LEU A 105 -0.55 -3.20 -4.43
N ARG A 106 -0.65 -3.76 -3.23
CA ARG A 106 -1.40 -4.99 -2.96
C ARG A 106 -2.01 -4.99 -1.56
N ILE A 107 -2.87 -5.97 -1.29
CA ILE A 107 -3.35 -6.25 0.06
C ILE A 107 -2.16 -6.72 0.92
N PRO A 108 -1.99 -6.20 2.14
CA PRO A 108 -0.97 -6.69 3.07
C PRO A 108 -1.25 -8.15 3.49
N THR A 109 -0.19 -8.89 3.78
CA THR A 109 -0.27 -10.23 4.37
C THR A 109 -0.34 -10.13 5.90
N GLU A 110 -0.78 -11.20 6.57
CA GLU A 110 -0.86 -11.25 8.03
C GLU A 110 0.44 -10.83 8.72
N ARG A 111 1.59 -11.31 8.23
CA ARG A 111 2.93 -11.03 8.76
C ARG A 111 3.43 -9.60 8.53
N GLU A 112 2.67 -8.79 7.80
CA GLU A 112 2.98 -7.38 7.55
C GLU A 112 2.12 -6.44 8.41
N ILE A 113 1.05 -6.97 9.01
CA ILE A 113 0.11 -6.22 9.85
C ILE A 113 0.38 -6.47 11.34
N PHE A 114 0.73 -7.72 11.70
CA PHE A 114 0.98 -8.19 13.06
C PHE A 114 2.44 -8.59 13.28
#